data_AF-A0A2H4GV40-F1
#
_entry.id   AF-A0A2H4GV40-F1
#
_cell.length_a   1.000
_cell.length_b   1.000
_cell.length_c   1.000
_cell.angle_alpha   90.00
_cell.angle_beta   90.00
_cell.angle_gamma   90.00
#
_symmetry.space_group_name_H-M   'P 1'
#
loop_
_entity.id
_entity.type
_entity.pdbx_description
1 polymer ?
#
loop_
_entity_poly.entity_id
_entity_poly.type
_entity_poly.pdbx_seq_one_letter_code
_entity_poly.pdbx_strand_id
1 'polypeptide(L)'
;FGGLPSLKSSFVLSEDTIPGTNETVKTLLPYGSVINYYGYVKPGQAPDGLVDGNKKAYYLYVWIPAVIAEMGVRMISPTGEIGEPGDGDLVSDAFKAATPEEKSMPHWFDTWIRVERMSAIMPDQIAKAAKAKPVQK
;
A
#
# COMPACT_ATOMS: atom_id res chain seq x y z
N PHE A 1 -4.52 17.99 8.51
CA PHE A 1 -4.65 16.67 7.86
C PHE A 1 -4.14 16.83 6.42
N GLY A 2 -3.16 16.01 6.00
CA GLY A 2 -2.47 16.12 4.70
C GLY A 2 -3.14 15.35 3.55
N GLY A 3 -4.47 15.39 3.48
CA GLY A 3 -5.29 14.84 2.40
C GLY A 3 -5.44 13.30 2.32
N LEU A 4 -4.40 12.50 2.57
CA LEU A 4 -4.49 11.03 2.50
C LEU A 4 -5.37 10.46 3.64
N PRO A 5 -6.49 9.78 3.35
CA PRO A 5 -7.34 9.22 4.40
C PRO A 5 -6.63 8.09 5.13
N SER A 6 -6.80 8.02 6.46
CA SER A 6 -6.22 6.93 7.26
C SER A 6 -6.71 5.56 6.80
N LEU A 7 -5.80 4.59 6.72
CA LEU A 7 -6.14 3.18 6.57
C LEU A 7 -6.43 2.59 7.96
N LYS A 8 -7.65 2.08 8.17
CA LYS A 8 -8.11 1.52 9.45
C LYS A 8 -8.43 0.03 9.28
N SER A 9 -8.43 -0.72 10.39
CA SER A 9 -8.85 -2.11 10.37
C SER A 9 -10.37 -2.22 10.18
N SER A 10 -10.85 -3.44 9.92
CA SER A 10 -12.28 -3.73 9.82
C SER A 10 -12.98 -3.83 11.19
N PHE A 11 -12.23 -3.84 12.30
CA PHE A 11 -12.78 -4.05 13.63
C PHE A 11 -13.52 -2.81 14.16
N VAL A 12 -14.83 -2.94 14.37
CA VAL A 12 -15.71 -1.87 14.87
C VAL A 12 -15.58 -1.73 16.38
N LEU A 13 -15.20 -0.54 16.86
CA LEU A 13 -15.15 -0.15 18.27
C LEU A 13 -16.47 0.42 18.77
N SER A 14 -17.14 1.23 17.94
CA SER A 14 -18.45 1.80 18.23
C SER A 14 -19.27 1.97 16.96
N GLU A 15 -20.59 1.94 17.10
CA GLU A 15 -21.55 2.11 16.01
C GLU A 15 -22.80 2.82 16.52
N ASP A 16 -23.11 3.97 15.93
CA ASP A 16 -24.20 4.84 16.36
C ASP A 16 -24.99 5.34 15.13
N THR A 17 -26.28 5.02 15.06
CA THR A 17 -27.18 5.50 14.00
C THR A 17 -27.71 6.88 14.35
N ILE A 18 -27.62 7.83 13.40
CA ILE A 18 -28.06 9.21 13.64
C ILE A 18 -29.58 9.30 13.49
N PRO A 19 -30.34 9.67 14.54
CA PRO A 19 -31.80 9.73 14.48
C PRO A 19 -32.31 10.67 13.37
N GLY A 20 -33.31 10.22 12.61
CA GLY A 20 -33.90 11.02 11.53
C GLY A 20 -33.09 11.05 10.23
N THR A 21 -32.04 10.23 10.11
CA THR A 21 -31.22 10.09 8.90
C THR A 21 -31.05 8.62 8.50
N ASN A 22 -30.48 8.38 7.32
CA ASN A 22 -30.05 7.04 6.90
C ASN A 22 -28.56 6.78 7.20
N GLU A 23 -27.94 7.59 8.06
CA GLU A 23 -26.51 7.52 8.34
C GLU A 23 -26.21 6.76 9.63
N THR A 24 -25.12 6.00 9.62
CA THR A 24 -24.57 5.32 10.80
C THR A 24 -23.09 5.63 10.89
N VAL A 25 -22.66 6.14 12.04
CA VAL A 25 -21.27 6.49 12.32
C VAL A 25 -20.60 5.28 12.94
N LYS A 26 -19.47 4.87 12.37
CA LYS A 26 -18.66 3.76 12.87
C LYS A 26 -17.28 4.25 13.26
N THR A 27 -16.85 3.88 14.47
CA THR A 27 -15.46 4.04 14.89
C THR A 27 -14.73 2.73 14.68
N LEU A 28 -13.67 2.72 13.88
CA LEU A 28 -12.87 1.53 13.60
C LEU A 28 -11.55 1.55 14.38
N LEU A 29 -11.11 0.39 14.85
CA LEU A 29 -9.82 0.21 15.49
C LEU A 29 -8.69 0.52 14.49
N PRO A 30 -7.73 1.40 14.82
CA PRO A 30 -6.56 1.61 13.98
C PRO A 30 -5.68 0.36 13.89
N TYR A 31 -4.94 0.20 12.80
CA TYR A 31 -3.83 -0.75 12.79
C TYR A 31 -2.75 -0.32 13.78
N GLY A 32 -2.09 -1.29 14.42
CA GLY A 32 -0.97 -1.01 15.34
C GLY A 32 0.23 -0.36 14.65
N SER A 33 0.39 -0.59 13.34
CA SER A 33 1.38 0.08 12.50
C SER A 33 0.81 0.31 11.10
N VAL A 34 1.03 1.50 10.54
CA VAL A 34 0.71 1.85 9.16
C VAL A 34 1.97 2.42 8.52
N ILE A 35 2.27 2.00 7.30
CA ILE A 35 3.35 2.56 6.49
C ILE A 35 2.76 3.01 5.16
N ASN A 36 3.11 4.22 4.70
CA ASN A 36 2.78 4.67 3.35
C ASN A 36 4.02 4.57 2.46
N TYR A 37 3.80 4.21 1.20
CA TYR A 37 4.85 4.17 0.18
C TYR A 37 4.41 4.96 -1.04
N TYR A 38 5.22 5.95 -1.41
CA TYR A 38 5.01 6.81 -2.57
C TYR A 38 5.92 6.38 -3.74
N GLY A 39 5.28 5.81 -4.75
CA GLY A 39 5.91 5.31 -5.98
C GLY A 39 5.54 6.15 -7.19
N TYR A 40 6.41 6.18 -8.19
CA TYR A 40 6.10 6.74 -9.52
C TYR A 40 6.48 5.74 -10.61
N VAL A 41 5.54 5.43 -11.51
CA VAL A 41 5.73 4.45 -12.58
C VAL A 41 6.12 5.17 -13.86
N LYS A 42 7.42 5.42 -14.05
CA LYS A 42 7.91 6.09 -15.26
C LYS A 42 7.92 5.15 -16.47
N PRO A 43 7.43 5.57 -17.65
CA PRO A 43 7.63 4.84 -18.89
C PRO A 43 9.13 4.56 -19.15
N GLY A 44 9.45 3.35 -19.59
CA GLY A 44 10.85 2.93 -19.83
C GLY A 44 11.69 2.58 -18.59
N GLN A 45 11.27 2.97 -17.38
CA GLN A 45 11.96 2.55 -16.14
C GLN A 45 11.62 1.10 -15.78
N ALA A 46 12.64 0.35 -15.35
CA ALA A 46 12.48 -1.04 -14.92
C ALA A 46 11.70 -1.11 -13.59
N PRO A 47 10.69 -1.98 -13.47
CA PRO A 47 10.04 -2.29 -12.20
C PRO A 47 10.90 -3.23 -11.34
N ASP A 48 10.48 -3.51 -10.11
CA ASP A 48 11.12 -4.54 -9.27
C ASP A 48 10.91 -5.95 -9.86
N GLY A 49 9.78 -6.14 -10.54
CA GLY A 49 9.52 -7.35 -11.31
C GLY A 49 8.22 -7.28 -12.11
N LEU A 50 7.81 -8.45 -12.62
CA LEU A 50 6.63 -8.60 -13.46
C LEU A 50 5.64 -9.57 -12.82
N VAL A 51 4.37 -9.14 -12.73
CA VAL A 51 3.24 -9.99 -12.37
C VAL A 51 2.62 -10.55 -13.65
N ASP A 52 2.37 -11.86 -13.67
CA ASP A 52 1.83 -12.60 -14.83
C ASP A 52 2.64 -12.39 -16.14
N GLY A 53 3.93 -12.05 -16.00
CA GLY A 53 4.87 -11.87 -17.10
C GLY A 53 4.78 -10.53 -17.85
N ASN A 54 3.78 -9.68 -17.59
CA ASN A 54 3.59 -8.44 -18.35
C ASN A 54 3.16 -7.20 -17.54
N LYS A 55 2.73 -7.35 -16.28
CA LYS A 55 2.35 -6.21 -15.43
C LYS A 55 3.52 -5.75 -14.59
N LYS A 56 3.93 -4.49 -14.70
CA LYS A 56 4.96 -3.89 -13.84
C LYS A 56 4.54 -3.96 -12.37
N ALA A 57 5.42 -4.40 -11.48
CA ALA A 57 5.17 -4.49 -10.05
C ALA A 57 6.31 -3.90 -9.22
N TYR A 58 5.95 -3.35 -8.06
CA TYR A 58 6.87 -2.79 -7.07
C TYR A 58 6.56 -3.44 -5.72
N TYR A 59 7.58 -3.87 -5.00
CA TYR A 59 7.42 -4.78 -3.88
C TYR A 59 7.57 -4.09 -2.53
N LEU A 60 6.69 -4.44 -1.59
CA LEU A 60 6.91 -4.28 -0.16
C LEU A 60 6.97 -5.67 0.47
N TYR A 61 8.01 -5.93 1.26
CA TYR A 61 8.17 -7.18 2.00
C TYR A 61 7.78 -6.97 3.46
N VAL A 62 7.00 -7.90 4.00
CA VAL A 62 6.54 -7.85 5.39
C VAL A 62 7.01 -9.11 6.11
N TRP A 63 7.85 -8.93 7.13
CA TRP A 63 8.25 -10.01 8.04
C TRP A 63 7.33 -10.04 9.26
N ILE A 64 6.68 -11.18 9.49
CA ILE A 64 5.71 -11.38 10.56
C ILE A 64 6.29 -12.42 11.53
N PRO A 65 6.74 -12.02 12.75
CA PRO A 65 7.39 -12.94 13.68
C PRO A 65 6.41 -13.93 14.34
N ALA A 66 5.14 -13.57 14.43
CA ALA A 66 4.06 -14.38 14.98
C ALA A 66 2.73 -13.98 14.33
N VAL A 67 1.71 -14.83 14.42
CA VAL A 67 0.40 -14.61 13.79
C VAL A 67 -0.17 -13.21 14.04
N ILE A 68 -0.70 -12.59 12.99
CA ILE A 68 -1.46 -11.33 13.05
C ILE A 68 -2.92 -11.59 12.68
N ALA A 69 -3.82 -10.75 13.21
CA ALA A 69 -5.26 -10.90 12.97
C ALA A 69 -5.69 -10.38 11.59
N GLU A 70 -5.17 -9.22 11.18
CA GLU A 70 -5.58 -8.54 9.96
C GLU A 70 -4.40 -7.80 9.31
N MET A 71 -4.37 -7.77 7.98
CA MET A 71 -3.46 -6.95 7.18
C MET A 71 -4.26 -6.17 6.15
N GLY A 72 -4.21 -4.84 6.22
CA GLY A 72 -4.79 -3.95 5.22
C GLY A 72 -3.77 -3.52 4.18
N VAL A 73 -4.13 -3.57 2.90
CA VAL A 73 -3.29 -3.07 1.81
C VAL A 73 -4.15 -2.18 0.91
N ARG A 74 -3.63 -1.01 0.55
CA ARG A 74 -4.31 -0.03 -0.32
C ARG A 74 -3.31 0.58 -1.28
N MET A 75 -3.76 0.85 -2.51
CA MET A 75 -3.01 1.53 -3.54
C MET A 75 -3.95 2.55 -4.21
N ILE A 76 -3.44 3.76 -4.45
CA ILE A 76 -4.19 4.86 -5.06
C ILE A 76 -3.32 5.49 -6.14
N SER A 77 -3.92 5.85 -7.27
CA SER A 77 -3.29 6.63 -8.35
C SER A 77 -4.32 7.61 -8.91
N PRO A 78 -3.95 8.88 -9.20
CA PRO A 78 -2.65 9.52 -8.92
C PRO A 78 -2.57 10.07 -7.49
N THR A 79 -1.50 10.80 -7.14
CA THR A 79 -1.27 11.32 -5.78
C THR A 79 -1.34 12.85 -5.66
N GLY A 80 -1.18 13.58 -6.77
CA GLY A 80 -0.96 15.03 -6.77
C GLY A 80 -2.08 15.83 -6.10
N GLU A 81 -3.33 15.42 -6.29
CA GLU A 81 -4.51 16.04 -5.69
C GLU A 81 -4.78 15.57 -4.25
N ILE A 82 -4.05 14.57 -3.76
CA ILE A 82 -4.20 14.01 -2.42
C ILE A 82 -3.20 14.67 -1.47
N GLY A 83 -1.92 14.68 -1.83
CA GLY A 83 -0.87 15.29 -1.00
C GLY A 83 0.51 14.67 -1.20
N GLU A 84 1.52 15.36 -0.68
CA GLU A 84 2.92 14.91 -0.69
C GLU A 84 3.25 14.01 0.51
N PRO A 85 4.33 13.20 0.44
CA PRO A 85 4.77 12.36 1.55
C PRO A 85 5.11 13.17 2.81
N GLY A 86 4.77 12.61 3.98
CA GLY A 86 5.13 13.16 5.29
C GLY A 86 6.30 12.44 5.95
N ASP A 87 6.56 12.80 7.21
CA ASP A 87 7.60 12.18 8.03
C ASP A 87 7.31 10.69 8.26
N GLY A 88 8.30 9.85 7.96
CA GLY A 88 8.21 8.39 8.12
C GLY A 88 7.63 7.64 6.91
N ASP A 89 7.14 8.36 5.89
CA ASP A 89 6.69 7.73 4.65
C ASP A 89 7.89 7.25 3.80
N LEU A 90 7.72 6.10 3.16
CA LEU A 90 8.71 5.58 2.21
C LEU A 90 8.51 6.27 0.85
N VAL A 91 9.59 6.76 0.24
CA VAL A 91 9.52 7.49 -1.03
C VAL A 91 10.54 6.92 -2.02
N SER A 92 10.05 6.43 -3.15
CA SER A 92 10.91 5.96 -4.25
C SER A 92 11.67 7.12 -4.90
N ASP A 93 12.85 6.83 -5.46
CA ASP A 93 13.64 7.85 -6.16
C ASP A 93 12.93 8.35 -7.43
N ALA A 94 12.16 7.49 -8.09
CA ALA A 94 11.31 7.89 -9.22
C ALA A 94 10.27 8.93 -8.81
N PHE A 95 9.67 8.80 -7.63
CA PHE A 95 8.70 9.76 -7.11
C PHE A 95 9.35 11.09 -6.72
N LYS A 96 10.55 11.05 -6.11
CA LYS A 96 11.32 12.26 -5.80
C LYS A 96 11.69 13.04 -7.07
N ALA A 97 11.95 12.33 -8.17
CA ALA A 97 12.31 12.93 -9.45
C ALA A 97 11.09 13.42 -10.27
N ALA A 98 9.88 12.96 -9.94
CA ALA A 98 8.67 13.35 -10.64
C ALA A 98 8.23 14.78 -10.25
N THR A 99 7.80 15.54 -11.24
CA THR A 99 7.24 16.88 -11.06
C THR A 99 5.81 16.83 -10.51
N PRO A 100 5.28 17.92 -9.94
CA PRO A 100 3.88 17.98 -9.51
C PRO A 100 2.87 17.66 -10.61
N GLU A 101 3.14 18.08 -11.86
CA GLU A 101 2.29 17.79 -13.02
C GLU A 101 2.28 16.29 -13.36
N GLU A 102 3.45 15.64 -13.34
CA GLU A 102 3.56 14.19 -13.59
C GLU A 102 2.88 13.35 -12.50
N LYS A 103 2.76 13.88 -11.28
CA LYS A 103 2.09 13.22 -10.15
C LYS A 103 0.56 13.42 -10.11
N SER A 104 0.02 14.27 -10.98
CA SER A 104 -1.38 14.73 -10.97
C SER A 104 -2.16 14.21 -12.19
N MET A 105 -3.49 14.41 -12.19
CA MET A 105 -4.31 14.18 -13.37
C MET A 105 -3.81 15.02 -14.57
N PRO A 106 -3.84 14.48 -15.81
CA PRO A 106 -4.46 13.22 -16.22
C PRO A 106 -3.53 11.99 -16.14
N HIS A 107 -2.36 12.10 -15.48
CA HIS A 107 -1.37 11.02 -15.41
C HIS A 107 -1.70 10.02 -14.28
N TRP A 108 -2.48 9.00 -14.60
CA TRP A 108 -2.86 7.95 -13.65
C TRP A 108 -2.93 6.58 -14.33
N PHE A 109 -3.06 5.54 -13.51
CA PHE A 109 -3.28 4.18 -14.00
C PHE A 109 -4.23 3.41 -13.08
N ASP A 110 -4.84 2.36 -13.64
CA ASP A 110 -5.67 1.43 -12.88
C ASP A 110 -4.77 0.55 -11.98
N THR A 111 -4.92 0.73 -10.67
CA THR A 111 -4.07 0.08 -9.67
C THR A 111 -4.45 -1.38 -9.48
N TRP A 112 -3.46 -2.23 -9.20
CA TRP A 112 -3.70 -3.64 -8.87
C TRP A 112 -2.80 -4.07 -7.71
N ILE A 113 -3.36 -4.81 -6.76
CA ILE A 113 -2.62 -5.36 -5.61
C ILE A 113 -2.66 -6.88 -5.67
N ARG A 114 -1.52 -7.52 -5.37
CA ARG A 114 -1.41 -8.95 -5.12
C ARG A 114 -0.60 -9.16 -3.84
N VAL A 115 -1.10 -10.02 -2.96
CA VAL A 115 -0.38 -10.45 -1.76
C VAL A 115 0.03 -11.90 -1.96
N GLU A 116 1.27 -12.24 -1.64
CA GLU A 116 1.82 -13.57 -1.81
C GLU A 116 2.58 -14.00 -0.55
N ARG A 117 2.47 -15.28 -0.19
CA ARG A 117 3.26 -15.89 0.89
C ARG A 117 4.59 -16.39 0.31
N MET A 118 5.69 -15.95 0.91
CA MET A 118 7.05 -16.38 0.55
C MET A 118 7.49 -17.59 1.40
N SER A 119 8.60 -18.21 1.01
CA SER A 119 9.13 -19.42 1.66
C SER A 119 9.94 -19.20 2.94
N ALA A 120 10.30 -17.95 3.27
CA ALA A 120 11.05 -17.66 4.48
C ALA A 120 10.20 -17.92 5.73
N ILE A 121 10.74 -18.72 6.65
CA ILE A 121 10.18 -18.95 7.99
C ILE A 121 11.15 -18.54 9.10
N MET A 122 12.34 -18.05 8.73
CA MET A 122 13.33 -17.45 9.63
C MET A 122 13.84 -16.12 9.05
N PRO A 123 14.26 -15.15 9.88
CA PRO A 123 14.70 -13.83 9.41
C PRO A 123 15.89 -13.87 8.43
N ASP A 124 16.85 -14.77 8.64
CA ASP A 124 18.03 -14.94 7.79
C ASP A 124 17.72 -15.48 6.39
N GLN A 125 16.51 -16.03 6.20
CA GLN A 125 16.05 -16.58 4.92
C GLN A 125 15.37 -15.53 4.02
N ILE A 126 15.05 -14.35 4.54
CA ILE A 126 14.24 -13.33 3.83
C ILE A 126 14.85 -12.99 2.48
N ALA A 127 16.15 -12.70 2.42
CA ALA A 127 16.83 -12.32 1.18
C ALA A 127 16.84 -13.46 0.14
N LYS A 128 16.89 -14.72 0.59
CA LYS A 128 16.83 -15.90 -0.28
C LYS A 128 15.40 -16.10 -0.80
N ALA A 129 14.41 -15.99 0.08
CA ALA A 129 13.00 -16.19 -0.27
C ALA A 129 12.48 -15.11 -1.23
N ALA A 130 12.96 -13.86 -1.11
CA ALA A 130 12.62 -12.77 -2.03
C ALA A 130 13.01 -13.05 -3.50
N LYS A 131 14.00 -13.93 -3.72
CA LYS A 131 14.47 -14.36 -5.05
C LYS A 131 13.85 -15.68 -5.51
N ALA A 132 13.11 -16.37 -4.64
CA ALA A 132 12.44 -17.62 -4.93
C ALA A 132 11.01 -17.36 -5.43
N LYS A 133 10.36 -18.41 -5.95
CA LYS A 133 8.95 -18.31 -6.35
C LYS A 133 8.05 -18.17 -5.11
N PRO A 134 6.91 -17.46 -5.24
CA PRO A 134 5.85 -17.48 -4.24
C PRO A 134 5.39 -18.90 -3.92
N VAL A 135 5.03 -19.12 -2.65
CA VAL A 135 4.49 -20.41 -2.17
C VAL A 135 2.97 -20.45 -2.32
N GLN A 136 2.31 -19.31 -2.10
CA GLN A 136 0.86 -19.18 -2.15
C GLN A 136 0.46 -17.76 -2.55
N LYS A 137 -0.63 -17.63 -3.31
CA LYS A 137 -1.32 -16.37 -3.61
C LYS A 137 -2.67 -16.38 -2.91
#